data_AF-A0A955A1T9-F1
#
_entry.id   AF-A0A955A1T9-F1
#
_cell.length_a   1.000
_cell.length_b   1.000
_cell.length_c   1.000
_cell.angle_alpha   90.00
_cell.angle_beta   90.00
_cell.angle_gamma   90.00
#
_symmetry.space_group_name_H-M   'P 1'
#
loop_
_entity.id
_entity.type
_entity.pdbx_description
1 polymer ?
#
loop_
_entity_poly.entity_id
_entity_poly.type
_entity_poly.pdbx_seq_one_letter_code
_entity_poly.pdbx_strand_id
1 'polypeptide(L)'
;MTNIEWTHGNGMKGETWNPVVGCSRASAGCDNCYAVRMSHRLEGMGKPQYKGLTVLNNKGDRHFNGTVRTIEDALEKPLRWRKPRMIFVNSMSDLFHKDVPFEFIDKVFAVMALCPQHVFQVLTKRPERMAEYLNWSSGTGMNRDDLVAGVCMGQLYEYANESHWCGETDTDYESRIWPLPNVWIGTSAENQNTLRERASNFGQIQAAVHFLSLEPLLGPVDLFSHPHPLEIARTSTGGTTKSGWKPWIDWVIVGGESGPNARVCDVTWIRSVVKQCKEANVPVFVKQLGAVPRGEFAPNTTGSDGVWSLQDMKGGDPSEWPEDLRVRQWPEVAATA
;
A
#
# COMPACT_ATOMS: atom_id res chain seq x y z
N MET A 1 10.36 0.72 -14.30
CA MET A 1 9.62 1.90 -13.84
C MET A 1 8.15 1.58 -13.97
N THR A 2 7.40 1.77 -12.90
CA THR A 2 5.95 1.46 -12.86
C THR A 2 5.12 2.66 -13.30
N ASN A 3 3.89 2.41 -13.76
CA ASN A 3 2.90 3.46 -14.07
C ASN A 3 2.04 3.84 -12.85
N ILE A 4 2.39 3.36 -11.65
CA ILE A 4 1.68 3.66 -10.41
C ILE A 4 2.09 5.05 -9.93
N GLU A 5 1.22 6.04 -10.15
CA GLU A 5 1.54 7.47 -10.04
C GLU A 5 1.99 7.90 -8.63
N TRP A 6 1.40 7.33 -7.57
CA TRP A 6 1.76 7.65 -6.19
C TRP A 6 3.13 7.08 -5.74
N THR A 7 3.82 6.33 -6.61
CA THR A 7 5.21 5.89 -6.38
C THR A 7 6.26 6.84 -6.97
N HIS A 8 5.85 7.97 -7.57
CA HIS A 8 6.78 8.95 -8.18
C HIS A 8 6.90 10.25 -7.36
N GLY A 9 6.70 10.15 -6.04
CA GLY A 9 6.87 11.26 -5.10
C GLY A 9 8.33 11.48 -4.70
N ASN A 10 8.61 12.65 -4.10
CA ASN A 10 9.86 12.93 -3.38
C ASN A 10 11.14 12.80 -4.23
N GLY A 11 11.05 13.05 -5.55
CA GLY A 11 12.18 12.94 -6.48
C GLY A 11 12.69 11.51 -6.69
N MET A 12 12.01 10.50 -6.14
CA MET A 12 12.40 9.10 -6.26
C MET A 12 11.78 8.45 -7.50
N LYS A 13 12.49 7.47 -8.06
CA LYS A 13 11.98 6.67 -9.17
C LYS A 13 10.99 5.60 -8.68
N GLY A 14 9.77 5.60 -9.21
CA GLY A 14 8.75 4.59 -8.91
C GLY A 14 9.05 3.20 -9.49
N GLU A 15 8.94 2.15 -8.68
CA GLU A 15 9.00 0.75 -9.11
C GLU A 15 7.96 -0.14 -8.41
N THR A 16 7.73 -1.32 -8.97
CA THR A 16 7.02 -2.41 -8.28
C THR A 16 7.94 -3.59 -8.02
N TRP A 17 7.71 -4.24 -6.88
CA TRP A 17 8.39 -5.45 -6.47
C TRP A 17 7.34 -6.48 -6.03
N ASN A 18 7.27 -7.62 -6.71
CA ASN A 18 6.24 -8.64 -6.49
C ASN A 18 6.90 -9.97 -6.07
N PRO A 19 7.33 -10.11 -4.79
CA PRO A 19 7.87 -11.36 -4.27
C PRO A 19 6.79 -12.44 -4.07
N VAL A 20 5.50 -12.08 -4.16
CA VAL A 20 4.36 -13.01 -4.15
C VAL A 20 3.51 -12.76 -5.40
N VAL A 21 2.90 -13.82 -5.93
CA VAL A 21 1.91 -13.76 -7.00
C VAL A 21 0.68 -14.58 -6.65
N GLY A 22 -0.47 -14.21 -7.20
CA GLY A 22 -1.76 -14.82 -6.85
C GLY A 22 -2.39 -14.17 -5.62
N CYS A 23 -3.68 -14.42 -5.39
CA CYS A 23 -4.43 -13.89 -4.25
C CYS A 23 -5.76 -14.64 -4.07
N SER A 24 -6.54 -14.24 -3.07
CA SER A 24 -7.95 -14.59 -2.93
C SER A 24 -8.77 -13.34 -2.66
N ARG A 25 -10.07 -13.39 -3.00
CA ARG A 25 -11.00 -12.28 -2.76
C ARG A 25 -11.03 -11.92 -1.27
N ALA A 26 -10.92 -10.63 -0.96
CA ALA A 26 -10.99 -10.09 0.41
C ALA A 26 -12.26 -9.26 0.67
N SER A 27 -12.72 -8.49 -0.33
CA SER A 27 -13.85 -7.55 -0.20
C SER A 27 -14.47 -7.27 -1.57
N ALA A 28 -15.51 -6.43 -1.59
CA ALA A 28 -16.14 -5.97 -2.83
C ALA A 28 -15.18 -5.21 -3.77
N GLY A 29 -14.10 -4.61 -3.23
CA GLY A 29 -13.06 -3.97 -4.03
C GLY A 29 -12.28 -4.96 -4.93
N CYS A 30 -12.35 -6.26 -4.65
CA CYS A 30 -11.69 -7.29 -5.44
C CYS A 30 -12.49 -7.75 -6.67
N ASP A 31 -13.77 -7.35 -6.79
CA ASP A 31 -14.68 -7.90 -7.81
C ASP A 31 -14.23 -7.53 -9.24
N ASN A 32 -13.63 -6.35 -9.43
CA ASN A 32 -13.07 -5.88 -10.71
C ASN A 32 -11.53 -5.76 -10.68
N CYS A 33 -10.85 -6.59 -9.89
CA CYS A 33 -9.41 -6.47 -9.62
C CYS A 33 -8.54 -6.52 -10.90
N TYR A 34 -7.75 -5.47 -11.14
CA TYR A 34 -6.85 -5.40 -12.31
C TYR A 34 -5.78 -6.49 -12.30
N ALA A 35 -5.32 -6.91 -11.12
CA ALA A 35 -4.27 -7.92 -10.97
C ALA A 35 -4.70 -9.28 -11.52
N VAL A 36 -6.00 -9.59 -11.51
CA VAL A 36 -6.55 -10.81 -12.12
C VAL A 36 -6.35 -10.77 -13.65
N ARG A 37 -6.75 -9.66 -14.29
CA ARG A 37 -6.58 -9.48 -15.74
C ARG A 37 -5.10 -9.51 -16.13
N MET A 38 -4.25 -8.86 -15.36
CA MET A 38 -2.81 -8.85 -15.61
C MET A 38 -2.17 -10.23 -15.41
N SER A 39 -2.54 -10.96 -14.37
CA SER A 39 -2.03 -12.33 -14.12
C SER A 39 -2.41 -13.28 -15.26
N HIS A 40 -3.65 -13.22 -15.74
CA HIS A 40 -4.07 -14.00 -16.90
C HIS A 40 -3.31 -13.63 -18.17
N ARG A 41 -3.07 -12.34 -18.41
CA ARG A 41 -2.25 -11.88 -19.54
C ARG A 41 -0.82 -12.42 -19.44
N LEU A 42 -0.21 -12.37 -18.26
CA LEU A 42 1.17 -12.84 -18.03
C LEU A 42 1.29 -14.36 -18.18
N GLU A 43 0.27 -15.11 -17.76
CA GLU A 43 0.14 -16.54 -18.07
C GLU A 43 0.13 -16.79 -19.58
N GLY A 44 -0.70 -16.05 -20.35
CA GLY A 44 -0.74 -16.15 -21.81
C GLY A 44 0.57 -15.74 -22.49
N MET A 45 1.39 -14.90 -21.83
CA MET A 45 2.75 -14.55 -22.25
C MET A 45 3.81 -15.59 -21.81
N GLY A 46 3.40 -16.71 -21.24
CA GLY A 46 4.28 -17.81 -20.86
C GLY A 46 5.09 -17.58 -19.58
N LYS A 47 4.70 -16.65 -18.70
CA LYS A 47 5.39 -16.44 -17.41
C LYS A 47 5.02 -17.55 -16.42
N PRO A 48 5.95 -18.48 -16.07
CA PRO A 48 5.60 -19.70 -15.35
C PRO A 48 4.94 -19.45 -13.99
N GLN A 49 5.37 -18.41 -13.28
CA GLN A 49 4.86 -18.08 -11.95
C GLN A 49 3.38 -17.67 -11.95
N TYR A 50 2.81 -17.27 -13.10
CA TYR A 50 1.39 -16.88 -13.20
C TYR A 50 0.46 -18.00 -13.69
N LYS A 51 1.01 -19.14 -14.10
CA LYS A 51 0.25 -20.28 -14.66
C LYS A 51 -0.83 -20.77 -13.69
N GLY A 52 -2.08 -20.86 -14.11
CA GLY A 52 -3.17 -21.45 -13.33
C GLY A 52 -3.53 -20.69 -12.05
N LEU A 53 -3.31 -19.37 -12.00
CA LEU A 53 -3.71 -18.54 -10.84
C LEU A 53 -5.12 -17.95 -10.97
N THR A 54 -5.71 -17.99 -12.16
CA THR A 54 -7.02 -17.38 -12.43
C THR A 54 -8.02 -18.38 -13.00
N VAL A 55 -9.29 -18.21 -12.63
CA VAL A 55 -10.42 -19.05 -13.06
C VAL A 55 -11.61 -18.18 -13.43
N LEU A 56 -12.55 -18.73 -14.19
CA LEU A 56 -13.84 -18.08 -14.48
C LEU A 56 -14.90 -18.58 -13.49
N ASN A 57 -15.76 -17.68 -13.02
CA ASN A 57 -16.96 -18.06 -12.29
C ASN A 57 -18.10 -18.47 -13.26
N ASN A 58 -19.26 -18.86 -12.73
CA ASN A 58 -20.43 -19.26 -13.54
C ASN A 58 -21.02 -18.13 -14.40
N LYS A 59 -20.68 -16.87 -14.12
CA LYS A 59 -21.09 -15.68 -14.89
C LYS A 59 -20.08 -15.30 -15.97
N GLY A 60 -18.95 -16.00 -16.06
CA GLY A 60 -17.87 -15.68 -16.99
C GLY A 60 -16.91 -14.59 -16.49
N ASP A 61 -17.04 -14.14 -15.23
CA ASP A 61 -16.08 -13.20 -14.67
C ASP A 61 -14.82 -13.93 -14.20
N ARG A 62 -13.67 -13.35 -14.49
CA ARG A 62 -12.38 -13.91 -14.09
C ARG A 62 -12.00 -13.46 -12.69
N HIS A 63 -11.51 -14.38 -11.88
CA HIS A 63 -11.01 -14.12 -10.52
C HIS A 63 -9.77 -14.95 -10.22
N PHE A 64 -9.03 -14.59 -9.17
CA PHE A 64 -8.01 -15.49 -8.63
C PHE A 64 -8.65 -16.73 -8.01
N ASN A 65 -8.00 -17.88 -8.13
CA ASN A 65 -8.47 -19.15 -7.57
C ASN A 65 -8.07 -19.40 -6.10
N GLY A 66 -7.40 -18.43 -5.47
CA GLY A 66 -6.89 -18.56 -4.10
C GLY A 66 -5.48 -19.13 -3.98
N THR A 67 -4.90 -19.67 -5.05
CA THR A 67 -3.50 -20.09 -5.05
C THR A 67 -2.59 -18.87 -4.98
N VAL A 68 -1.61 -18.92 -4.08
CA VAL A 68 -0.49 -17.97 -4.00
C VAL A 68 0.82 -18.69 -4.19
N ARG A 69 1.84 -17.97 -4.66
CA ARG A 69 3.21 -18.46 -4.81
C ARG A 69 4.19 -17.41 -4.32
N THR A 70 5.13 -17.84 -3.50
CA THR A 70 6.31 -17.08 -3.13
C THR A 70 7.38 -17.24 -4.22
N ILE A 71 8.05 -16.14 -4.56
CA ILE A 71 9.03 -16.09 -5.65
C ILE A 71 10.38 -15.70 -5.04
N GLU A 72 11.16 -16.71 -4.66
CA GLU A 72 12.47 -16.53 -4.00
C GLU A 72 13.41 -15.66 -4.88
N ASP A 73 13.54 -15.96 -6.18
CA ASP A 73 14.38 -15.18 -7.11
C ASP A 73 13.99 -13.69 -7.19
N ALA A 74 12.74 -13.35 -6.86
CA ALA A 74 12.31 -11.96 -6.87
C ALA A 74 12.87 -11.18 -5.67
N LEU A 75 13.27 -11.84 -4.58
CA LEU A 75 13.76 -11.20 -3.35
C LEU A 75 15.00 -10.34 -3.61
N GLU A 76 15.87 -10.75 -4.54
CA GLU A 76 17.12 -10.04 -4.83
C GLU A 76 16.93 -8.73 -5.60
N LYS A 77 15.75 -8.49 -6.17
CA LYS A 77 15.52 -7.37 -7.10
C LYS A 77 15.83 -6.00 -6.49
N PRO A 78 15.41 -5.67 -5.25
CA PRO A 78 15.74 -4.40 -4.61
C PRO A 78 17.23 -4.26 -4.28
N LEU A 79 17.90 -5.35 -3.90
CA LEU A 79 19.34 -5.33 -3.57
C LEU A 79 20.21 -4.86 -4.75
N ARG A 80 19.74 -5.07 -5.98
CA ARG A 80 20.46 -4.69 -7.21
C ARG A 80 20.25 -3.22 -7.61
N TRP A 81 19.41 -2.47 -6.90
CA TRP A 81 19.06 -1.11 -7.26
C TRP A 81 19.86 -0.07 -6.49
N ARG A 82 20.82 0.56 -7.18
CA ARG A 82 21.71 1.55 -6.56
C ARG A 82 21.08 2.90 -6.24
N LYS A 83 20.23 3.41 -7.15
CA LYS A 83 19.62 4.74 -6.98
C LYS A 83 18.36 4.65 -6.12
N PRO A 84 18.07 5.66 -5.27
CA PRO A 84 16.84 5.71 -4.48
C PRO A 84 15.57 5.52 -5.29
N ARG A 85 14.63 4.78 -4.71
CA ARG A 85 13.38 4.37 -5.33
C ARG A 85 12.27 4.36 -4.30
N MET A 86 11.07 4.65 -4.76
CA MET A 86 9.84 4.42 -4.02
C MET A 86 9.16 3.19 -4.64
N ILE A 87 9.03 2.13 -3.86
CA ILE A 87 8.74 0.78 -4.31
C ILE A 87 7.39 0.34 -3.76
N PHE A 88 6.43 0.07 -4.65
CA PHE A 88 5.18 -0.55 -4.24
C PHE A 88 5.32 -2.07 -4.19
N VAL A 89 5.20 -2.62 -2.98
CA VAL A 89 5.37 -4.04 -2.68
C VAL A 89 4.08 -4.79 -2.97
N ASN A 90 4.17 -5.87 -3.74
CA ASN A 90 3.06 -6.75 -4.10
C ASN A 90 1.90 -6.07 -4.82
N SER A 91 2.20 -5.27 -5.85
CA SER A 91 1.20 -4.65 -6.73
C SER A 91 0.15 -5.59 -7.33
N MET A 92 0.43 -6.90 -7.46
CA MET A 92 -0.48 -7.88 -8.08
C MET A 92 -0.85 -9.06 -7.18
N SER A 93 -0.63 -8.94 -5.87
CA SER A 93 -0.96 -9.94 -4.87
C SER A 93 -1.20 -9.26 -3.52
N ASP A 94 -1.26 -10.02 -2.43
CA ASP A 94 -1.29 -9.48 -1.07
C ASP A 94 -0.18 -10.16 -0.26
N LEU A 95 0.78 -9.40 0.27
CA LEU A 95 1.91 -9.96 1.05
C LEU A 95 1.41 -10.71 2.29
N PHE A 96 0.31 -10.24 2.88
CA PHE A 96 -0.33 -10.83 4.05
C PHE A 96 -1.51 -11.71 3.67
N HIS A 97 -1.43 -12.41 2.53
CA HIS A 97 -2.35 -13.51 2.26
C HIS A 97 -2.11 -14.66 3.26
N LYS A 98 -3.18 -15.34 3.69
CA LYS A 98 -3.12 -16.43 4.69
C LYS A 98 -2.16 -17.58 4.33
N ASP A 99 -1.95 -17.79 3.04
CA ASP A 99 -1.11 -18.87 2.50
C ASP A 99 0.32 -18.39 2.16
N VAL A 100 0.68 -17.14 2.49
CA VAL A 100 2.07 -16.68 2.48
C VAL A 100 2.67 -16.98 3.86
N PRO A 101 3.71 -17.83 3.95
CA PRO A 101 4.37 -18.16 5.21
C PRO A 101 5.04 -16.92 5.83
N PHE A 102 4.97 -16.78 7.16
CA PHE A 102 5.62 -15.66 7.85
C PHE A 102 7.14 -15.67 7.68
N GLU A 103 7.75 -16.85 7.56
CA GLU A 103 9.19 -17.02 7.28
C GLU A 103 9.56 -16.41 5.92
N PHE A 104 8.64 -16.41 4.95
CA PHE A 104 8.88 -15.72 3.68
C PHE A 104 8.68 -14.20 3.82
N ILE A 105 7.73 -13.76 4.65
CA ILE A 105 7.57 -12.33 4.96
C ILE A 105 8.82 -11.81 5.70
N ASP A 106 9.43 -12.60 6.58
CA ASP A 106 10.71 -12.28 7.24
C ASP A 106 11.81 -11.96 6.21
N LYS A 107 11.93 -12.78 5.15
CA LYS A 107 12.86 -12.51 4.04
C LYS A 107 12.54 -11.23 3.28
N VAL A 108 11.26 -10.93 3.06
CA VAL A 108 10.82 -9.70 2.39
C VAL A 108 11.19 -8.47 3.23
N PHE A 109 10.91 -8.49 4.55
CA PHE A 109 11.31 -7.43 5.47
C PHE A 109 12.83 -7.31 5.63
N ALA A 110 13.56 -8.43 5.58
CA ALA A 110 15.02 -8.44 5.59
C ALA A 110 15.61 -7.69 4.40
N VAL A 111 15.07 -7.89 3.19
CA VAL A 111 15.49 -7.12 2.00
C VAL A 111 15.16 -5.64 2.16
N MET A 112 14.01 -5.29 2.74
CA MET A 112 13.64 -3.89 2.99
C MET A 112 14.60 -3.21 3.98
N ALA A 113 15.01 -3.93 5.04
CA ALA A 113 15.99 -3.46 6.01
C ALA A 113 17.39 -3.30 5.40
N LEU A 114 17.79 -4.19 4.49
CA LEU A 114 19.08 -4.13 3.78
C LEU A 114 19.12 -3.06 2.67
N CYS A 115 18.00 -2.40 2.37
CA CYS A 115 17.89 -1.38 1.33
C CYS A 115 17.43 -0.02 1.89
N PRO A 116 18.16 0.60 2.84
CA PRO A 116 17.73 1.86 3.46
C PRO A 116 17.62 3.03 2.47
N GLN A 117 18.31 2.97 1.33
CA GLN A 117 18.21 3.95 0.24
C GLN A 117 16.86 3.91 -0.50
N HIS A 118 15.99 2.95 -0.21
CA HIS A 118 14.67 2.80 -0.84
C HIS A 118 13.55 2.99 0.15
N VAL A 119 12.45 3.58 -0.29
CA VAL A 119 11.18 3.59 0.45
C VAL A 119 10.28 2.48 -0.07
N PHE A 120 9.78 1.62 0.81
CA PHE A 120 8.88 0.53 0.49
C PHE A 120 7.46 0.84 0.97
N GLN A 121 6.49 0.74 0.08
CA GLN A 121 5.07 0.89 0.39
C GLN A 121 4.42 -0.49 0.39
N VAL A 122 4.03 -0.96 1.59
CA VAL A 122 3.35 -2.24 1.79
C VAL A 122 1.87 -1.96 2.01
N LEU A 123 1.00 -2.54 1.16
CA LEU A 123 -0.45 -2.37 1.25
C LEU A 123 -1.14 -3.73 1.32
N THR A 124 -2.11 -3.86 2.22
CA THR A 124 -2.91 -5.09 2.34
C THR A 124 -4.40 -4.80 2.57
N LYS A 125 -5.26 -5.74 2.17
CA LYS A 125 -6.67 -5.79 2.60
C LYS A 125 -6.89 -6.71 3.81
N ARG A 126 -5.80 -7.23 4.39
CA ARG A 126 -5.75 -8.21 5.48
C ARG A 126 -4.95 -7.68 6.70
N PRO A 127 -5.31 -6.50 7.24
CA PRO A 127 -4.55 -5.87 8.32
C PRO A 127 -4.51 -6.73 9.60
N GLU A 128 -5.47 -7.64 9.80
CA GLU A 128 -5.45 -8.63 10.88
C GLU A 128 -4.21 -9.51 10.84
N ARG A 129 -3.86 -10.04 9.66
CA ARG A 129 -2.67 -10.89 9.49
C ARG A 129 -1.37 -10.08 9.51
N MET A 130 -1.44 -8.84 9.04
CA MET A 130 -0.32 -7.90 9.16
C MET A 130 -0.04 -7.55 10.62
N ALA A 131 -1.08 -7.32 11.43
CA ALA A 131 -0.96 -7.07 12.86
C ALA A 131 -0.45 -8.31 13.61
N GLU A 132 -0.98 -9.50 13.29
CA GLU A 132 -0.47 -10.79 13.81
C GLU A 132 1.03 -10.94 13.58
N TYR A 133 1.52 -10.57 12.39
CA TYR A 133 2.93 -10.66 12.04
C TYR A 133 3.80 -9.60 12.75
N LEU A 134 3.42 -8.32 12.65
CA LEU A 134 4.23 -7.18 13.12
C LEU A 134 4.24 -7.03 14.65
N ASN A 135 3.17 -7.45 15.33
CA ASN A 135 3.08 -7.39 16.79
C ASN A 135 3.49 -8.71 17.47
N TRP A 136 4.02 -9.68 16.70
CA TRP A 136 4.41 -10.98 17.23
C TRP A 136 5.59 -10.88 18.22
N SER A 137 5.50 -11.64 19.31
CA SER A 137 6.59 -11.94 20.23
C SER A 137 6.57 -13.41 20.64
N SER A 138 7.75 -13.99 20.89
CA SER A 138 7.93 -15.35 21.40
C SER A 138 7.44 -15.55 22.84
N GLY A 139 7.13 -14.46 23.56
CA GLY A 139 6.88 -14.49 25.01
C GLY A 139 8.14 -14.66 25.86
N THR A 140 9.29 -14.93 25.24
CA THR A 140 10.62 -15.03 25.87
C THR A 140 11.50 -13.80 25.59
N GLY A 141 10.92 -12.74 25.02
CA GLY A 141 11.59 -11.49 24.69
C GLY A 141 11.97 -11.33 23.22
N MET A 142 11.97 -12.40 22.41
CA MET A 142 12.17 -12.25 20.97
C MET A 142 10.91 -11.69 20.32
N ASN A 143 11.09 -10.85 19.32
CA ASN A 143 10.03 -10.24 18.53
C ASN A 143 10.36 -10.36 17.03
N ARG A 144 9.54 -9.73 16.19
CA ARG A 144 9.68 -9.85 14.74
C ARG A 144 10.97 -9.24 14.20
N ASP A 145 11.45 -8.17 14.81
CA ASP A 145 12.73 -7.52 14.46
C ASP A 145 13.91 -8.49 14.62
N ASP A 146 13.95 -9.24 15.73
CA ASP A 146 15.02 -10.22 15.99
C ASP A 146 15.09 -11.29 14.89
N LEU A 147 13.94 -11.78 14.42
CA LEU A 147 13.87 -12.78 13.35
C LEU A 147 14.35 -12.19 12.01
N VAL A 148 13.90 -10.99 11.68
CA VAL A 148 14.33 -10.28 10.46
C VAL A 148 15.83 -10.01 10.50
N ALA A 149 16.37 -9.59 11.65
CA ALA A 149 17.80 -9.41 11.86
C ALA A 149 18.58 -10.72 11.66
N GLY A 150 18.07 -11.84 12.18
CA GLY A 150 18.63 -13.18 11.96
C GLY A 150 18.70 -13.57 10.48
N VAL A 151 17.63 -13.31 9.71
CA VAL A 151 17.61 -13.58 8.25
C VAL A 151 18.64 -12.71 7.52
N CYS A 152 18.73 -11.43 7.90
CA CYS A 152 19.70 -10.49 7.36
C CYS A 152 21.16 -10.94 7.60
N MET A 153 21.50 -11.39 8.82
CA MET A 153 22.85 -11.84 9.18
C MET A 153 23.22 -13.23 8.63
N GLY A 154 22.24 -14.10 8.38
CA GLY A 154 22.45 -15.45 7.88
C GLY A 154 22.31 -15.56 6.37
N GLN A 155 21.05 -15.69 5.91
CA GLN A 155 20.73 -16.14 4.54
C GLN A 155 20.98 -15.08 3.46
N LEU A 156 20.98 -13.80 3.82
CA LEU A 156 21.15 -12.70 2.87
C LEU A 156 22.52 -12.01 2.98
N TYR A 157 23.35 -12.40 3.95
CA TYR A 157 24.67 -11.81 4.20
C TYR A 157 25.66 -12.11 3.07
N GLU A 158 25.67 -13.35 2.57
CA GLU A 158 26.51 -13.75 1.42
C GLU A 158 26.16 -12.94 0.16
N TYR A 159 24.88 -12.76 -0.16
CA TYR A 159 24.43 -11.95 -1.30
C TYR A 159 24.77 -10.46 -1.17
N ALA A 160 24.61 -9.88 0.03
CA ALA A 160 24.96 -8.48 0.28
C ALA A 160 26.48 -8.23 0.12
N ASN A 161 27.30 -9.18 0.58
CA ASN A 161 28.77 -9.12 0.47
C ASN A 161 29.28 -9.35 -0.96
N GLU A 162 28.77 -10.36 -1.68
CA GLU A 162 29.20 -10.64 -3.06
C GLU A 162 28.81 -9.52 -4.03
N SER A 163 27.66 -8.87 -3.79
CA SER A 163 27.16 -7.76 -4.62
C SER A 163 27.88 -6.42 -4.39
N HIS A 164 28.91 -6.37 -3.51
CA HIS A 164 29.57 -5.14 -3.05
C HIS A 164 28.57 -4.10 -2.48
N TRP A 165 27.50 -4.55 -1.82
CA TRP A 165 26.33 -3.72 -1.47
C TRP A 165 26.13 -3.52 0.04
N CYS A 166 27.21 -3.22 0.75
CA CYS A 166 27.11 -2.41 1.95
C CYS A 166 28.08 -1.25 1.77
N GLY A 167 27.59 -0.02 1.95
CA GLY A 167 28.49 1.05 2.36
C GLY A 167 29.31 0.54 3.54
N GLU A 168 30.61 0.83 3.50
CA GLU A 168 31.64 0.53 4.50
C GLU A 168 31.25 -0.48 5.60
N THR A 169 31.77 -1.69 5.41
CA THR A 169 32.07 -2.72 6.41
C THR A 169 31.86 -2.34 7.88
N ASP A 170 31.18 -3.25 8.59
CA ASP A 170 31.11 -3.36 10.05
C ASP A 170 30.32 -2.26 10.81
N THR A 171 29.41 -2.71 11.67
CA THR A 171 28.84 -2.06 12.89
C THR A 171 27.42 -1.49 12.92
N ASP A 172 26.70 -1.24 11.82
CA ASP A 172 25.39 -0.55 11.93
C ASP A 172 24.13 -1.47 11.99
N TYR A 173 24.30 -2.76 12.33
CA TYR A 173 23.13 -3.63 12.59
C TYR A 173 22.41 -3.29 13.91
N GLU A 174 23.15 -2.79 14.92
CA GLU A 174 22.57 -2.35 16.19
C GLU A 174 21.82 -1.01 16.07
N SER A 175 21.94 -0.29 14.95
CA SER A 175 21.24 0.97 14.70
C SER A 175 19.86 0.81 14.05
N ARG A 176 19.41 -0.44 13.81
CA ARG A 176 18.09 -0.70 13.23
C ARG A 176 17.00 -0.23 14.19
N ILE A 177 16.39 0.90 13.83
CA ILE A 177 15.21 1.41 14.52
C ILE A 177 14.01 0.65 13.95
N TRP A 178 13.39 -0.20 14.77
CA TRP A 178 12.06 -0.73 14.51
C TRP A 178 11.00 0.26 15.07
N PRO A 179 9.93 0.58 14.32
CA PRO A 179 9.63 0.14 12.96
C PRO A 179 10.61 0.71 11.92
N LEU A 180 10.92 -0.07 10.87
CA LEU A 180 11.86 0.32 9.82
C LEU A 180 11.49 1.68 9.21
N PRO A 181 12.38 2.70 9.25
CA PRO A 181 12.06 4.07 8.86
C PRO A 181 11.71 4.22 7.37
N ASN A 182 12.18 3.28 6.55
CA ASN A 182 11.98 3.26 5.11
C ASN A 182 10.81 2.36 4.66
N VAL A 183 10.04 1.79 5.60
CA VAL A 183 8.86 0.95 5.30
C VAL A 183 7.58 1.66 5.72
N TRP A 184 6.73 1.93 4.73
CA TRP A 184 5.41 2.53 4.89
C TRP A 184 4.36 1.42 4.89
N ILE A 185 3.52 1.40 5.91
CA ILE A 185 2.51 0.36 6.12
C ILE A 185 1.14 0.94 5.82
N GLY A 186 0.36 0.25 5.00
CA GLY A 186 -0.97 0.69 4.65
C GLY A 186 -2.01 -0.40 4.61
N THR A 187 -3.26 0.00 4.79
CA THR A 187 -4.42 -0.83 4.53
C THR A 187 -5.36 -0.18 3.51
N SER A 188 -6.04 -1.01 2.74
CA SER A 188 -7.01 -0.55 1.76
C SER A 188 -8.43 -0.67 2.30
N ALA A 189 -9.32 0.27 1.99
CA ALA A 189 -10.73 0.22 2.32
C ALA A 189 -11.57 0.80 1.16
N GLU A 190 -12.80 0.34 1.02
CA GLU A 190 -13.68 0.74 -0.09
C GLU A 190 -14.80 1.66 0.37
N ASN A 191 -15.20 1.56 1.64
CA ASN A 191 -16.26 2.35 2.24
C ASN A 191 -16.09 2.39 3.76
N GLN A 192 -16.97 3.12 4.45
CA GLN A 192 -16.93 3.25 5.90
C GLN A 192 -16.92 1.91 6.67
N ASN A 193 -17.65 0.90 6.19
CA ASN A 193 -17.74 -0.38 6.90
C ASN A 193 -16.44 -1.15 6.82
N THR A 194 -15.84 -1.25 5.63
CA THR A 194 -14.54 -1.95 5.50
C THR A 194 -13.40 -1.17 6.16
N LEU A 195 -13.48 0.16 6.23
CA LEU A 195 -12.56 0.95 7.04
C LEU A 195 -12.70 0.60 8.53
N ARG A 196 -13.93 0.57 9.08
CA ARG A 196 -14.17 0.25 10.49
C ARG A 196 -13.69 -1.15 10.86
N GLU A 197 -13.96 -2.13 10.01
CA GLU A 197 -13.52 -3.51 10.21
C GLU A 197 -11.99 -3.62 10.28
N ARG A 198 -11.28 -2.84 9.46
CA ARG A 198 -9.82 -2.91 9.28
C ARG A 198 -9.04 -2.04 10.25
N ALA A 199 -9.62 -0.91 10.67
CA ALA A 199 -8.92 0.12 11.44
C ALA A 199 -8.48 -0.34 12.84
N SER A 200 -9.24 -1.23 13.50
CA SER A 200 -8.85 -1.76 14.82
C SER A 200 -7.51 -2.49 14.80
N ASN A 201 -7.31 -3.41 13.85
CA ASN A 201 -6.04 -4.12 13.71
C ASN A 201 -4.94 -3.20 13.18
N PHE A 202 -5.28 -2.33 12.22
CA PHE A 202 -4.29 -1.46 11.58
C PHE A 202 -3.75 -0.37 12.52
N GLY A 203 -4.59 0.21 13.39
CA GLY A 203 -4.18 1.24 14.35
C GLY A 203 -3.25 0.75 15.46
N GLN A 204 -3.13 -0.57 15.66
CA GLN A 204 -2.24 -1.19 16.64
C GLN A 204 -0.82 -1.44 16.09
N ILE A 205 -0.60 -1.26 14.79
CA ILE A 205 0.69 -1.53 14.16
C ILE A 205 1.59 -0.30 14.32
N GLN A 206 2.85 -0.48 14.70
CA GLN A 206 3.84 0.60 14.63
C GLN A 206 4.42 0.70 13.21
N ALA A 207 4.48 1.91 12.65
CA ALA A 207 5.04 2.16 11.33
C ALA A 207 5.68 3.56 11.27
N ALA A 208 6.63 3.74 10.35
CA ALA A 208 7.20 5.06 10.06
C ALA A 208 6.17 5.99 9.39
N VAL A 209 5.32 5.41 8.54
CA VAL A 209 4.18 6.06 7.88
C VAL A 209 3.02 5.07 7.84
N HIS A 210 1.87 5.48 8.39
CA HIS A 210 0.60 4.81 8.20
C HIS A 210 -0.16 5.42 7.03
N PHE A 211 -0.52 4.63 6.02
CA PHE A 211 -1.32 5.12 4.91
C PHE A 211 -2.59 4.34 4.64
N LEU A 212 -3.64 5.04 4.19
CA LEU A 212 -4.87 4.42 3.71
C LEU A 212 -4.93 4.49 2.19
N SER A 213 -5.31 3.38 1.56
CA SER A 213 -5.71 3.36 0.15
C SER A 213 -7.22 3.14 0.07
N LEU A 214 -7.96 4.24 -0.06
CA LEU A 214 -9.41 4.27 -0.19
C LEU A 214 -9.82 3.95 -1.64
N GLU A 215 -9.46 2.74 -2.10
CA GLU A 215 -9.57 2.32 -3.49
C GLU A 215 -9.96 0.83 -3.71
N PRO A 216 -10.89 0.56 -4.66
CA PRO A 216 -11.79 1.55 -5.25
C PRO A 216 -12.75 2.12 -4.20
N LEU A 217 -13.03 3.42 -4.26
CA LEU A 217 -14.02 4.03 -3.37
C LEU A 217 -15.44 3.66 -3.83
N LEU A 218 -16.13 2.86 -3.02
CA LEU A 218 -17.47 2.31 -3.25
C LEU A 218 -18.52 2.90 -2.29
N GLY A 219 -18.16 3.90 -1.51
CA GLY A 219 -19.07 4.61 -0.61
C GLY A 219 -18.34 5.71 0.17
N PRO A 220 -19.10 6.54 0.91
CA PRO A 220 -18.50 7.59 1.72
C PRO A 220 -17.63 7.01 2.84
N VAL A 221 -16.62 7.80 3.23
CA VAL A 221 -15.70 7.51 4.34
C VAL A 221 -15.53 8.78 5.17
N ASP A 222 -15.72 8.63 6.48
CA ASP A 222 -15.39 9.58 7.52
C ASP A 222 -14.20 9.04 8.32
N LEU A 223 -13.04 9.67 8.11
CA LEU A 223 -11.76 9.40 8.75
C LEU A 223 -11.76 9.71 10.25
N PHE A 224 -12.69 10.56 10.72
CA PHE A 224 -12.84 10.93 12.13
C PHE A 224 -13.84 10.02 12.87
N SER A 225 -14.66 9.24 12.16
CA SER A 225 -15.70 8.39 12.76
C SER A 225 -15.19 7.15 13.49
N HIS A 226 -13.90 6.82 13.39
CA HIS A 226 -13.33 5.67 14.07
C HIS A 226 -12.79 6.09 15.44
N PRO A 227 -13.30 5.52 16.55
CA PRO A 227 -12.70 5.73 17.85
C PRO A 227 -11.42 4.89 17.90
N HIS A 228 -10.30 5.42 17.42
CA HIS A 228 -9.05 4.97 17.98
C HIS A 228 -8.65 5.93 19.11
N PRO A 229 -8.62 5.47 20.37
CA PRO A 229 -7.94 6.17 21.44
C PRO A 229 -6.44 6.07 21.16
N LEU A 230 -5.84 7.07 20.53
CA LEU A 230 -4.42 7.36 20.73
C LEU A 230 -4.35 8.76 21.32
N GLU A 231 -4.73 8.83 22.60
CA GLU A 231 -3.99 9.69 23.50
C GLU A 231 -2.50 9.38 23.27
N ILE A 232 -1.75 10.37 22.79
CA ILE A 232 -0.31 10.26 22.52
C ILE A 232 0.32 9.44 23.66
N ALA A 233 0.95 8.31 23.34
CA ALA A 233 1.91 7.71 24.25
C ALA A 233 2.96 8.79 24.51
N ARG A 234 2.89 9.41 25.68
CA ARG A 234 3.76 10.48 26.16
C ARG A 234 5.20 9.99 26.11
N THR A 235 5.94 10.27 25.04
CA THR A 235 7.40 10.23 25.10
C THR A 235 7.88 11.56 25.66
N SER A 236 8.13 11.56 26.96
CA SER A 236 8.80 12.65 27.65
C SER A 236 10.30 12.62 27.32
N THR A 237 10.67 13.20 26.18
CA THR A 237 12.06 13.62 25.94
C THR A 237 12.10 15.14 25.98
N GLY A 238 12.54 15.69 27.11
CA GLY A 238 12.89 17.12 27.21
C GLY A 238 11.72 18.09 27.44
N GLY A 239 10.94 17.90 28.51
CA GLY A 239 10.37 19.03 29.27
C GLY A 239 9.28 19.91 28.66
N THR A 240 8.87 19.75 27.39
CA THR A 240 7.73 20.49 26.82
C THR A 240 6.63 19.54 26.34
N THR A 241 5.54 19.44 27.09
CA THR A 241 4.32 18.74 26.68
C THR A 241 3.56 19.61 25.68
N LYS A 242 3.65 19.31 24.39
CA LYS A 242 2.66 19.78 23.40
C LYS A 242 1.58 18.71 23.29
N SER A 243 0.42 18.96 23.90
CA SER A 243 -0.80 18.20 23.59
C SER A 243 -1.21 18.56 22.16
N GLY A 244 -1.01 17.63 21.22
CA GLY A 244 -1.46 17.77 19.83
C GLY A 244 -2.29 16.56 19.43
N TRP A 245 -3.36 16.75 18.70
CA TRP A 245 -3.97 15.65 17.95
C TRP A 245 -2.96 15.22 16.88
N LYS A 246 -2.40 14.01 16.97
CA LYS A 246 -1.75 13.37 15.82
C LYS A 246 -2.77 12.43 15.18
N PRO A 247 -3.15 12.62 13.90
CA PRO A 247 -3.94 11.64 13.17
C PRO A 247 -3.23 10.28 13.19
N TRP A 248 -3.98 9.17 13.31
CA TRP A 248 -3.43 7.81 13.21
C TRP A 248 -3.02 7.42 11.78
N ILE A 249 -3.18 8.35 10.83
CA ILE A 249 -2.89 8.19 9.40
C ILE A 249 -1.97 9.34 9.01
N ASP A 250 -0.84 9.02 8.38
CA ASP A 250 0.11 9.99 7.86
C ASP A 250 -0.10 10.26 6.36
N TRP A 251 -0.88 9.43 5.64
CA TRP A 251 -1.17 9.62 4.20
C TRP A 251 -2.45 8.95 3.73
N VAL A 252 -3.16 9.56 2.78
CA VAL A 252 -4.33 8.94 2.13
C VAL A 252 -4.18 8.95 0.61
N ILE A 253 -4.39 7.80 0.00
CA ILE A 253 -4.61 7.65 -1.44
C ILE A 253 -6.09 7.37 -1.65
N VAL A 254 -6.74 8.09 -2.56
CA VAL A 254 -8.18 7.95 -2.82
C VAL A 254 -8.48 7.95 -4.31
N GLY A 255 -9.43 7.10 -4.72
CA GLY A 255 -9.84 7.07 -6.12
C GLY A 255 -10.94 6.08 -6.47
N GLY A 256 -11.61 6.36 -7.59
CA GLY A 256 -12.66 5.52 -8.14
C GLY A 256 -12.14 4.28 -8.88
N GLU A 257 -13.05 3.37 -9.20
CA GLU A 257 -12.74 2.14 -9.93
C GLU A 257 -12.47 2.40 -11.41
N SER A 258 -11.54 1.64 -12.01
CA SER A 258 -11.16 1.76 -13.42
C SER A 258 -11.36 0.44 -14.17
N GLY A 259 -11.57 0.54 -15.49
CA GLY A 259 -11.65 -0.61 -16.39
C GLY A 259 -13.09 -0.99 -16.76
N PRO A 260 -13.27 -2.08 -17.52
CA PRO A 260 -14.59 -2.56 -17.90
C PRO A 260 -15.43 -2.87 -16.66
N ASN A 261 -16.73 -2.53 -16.70
CA ASN A 261 -17.68 -2.73 -15.60
C ASN A 261 -17.32 -1.97 -14.31
N ALA A 262 -16.54 -0.89 -14.41
CA ALA A 262 -16.26 -0.02 -13.29
C ALA A 262 -17.56 0.49 -12.65
N ARG A 263 -17.61 0.42 -11.32
CA ARG A 263 -18.74 0.93 -10.54
C ARG A 263 -18.68 2.45 -10.44
N VAL A 264 -19.85 3.05 -10.27
CA VAL A 264 -20.00 4.50 -10.07
C VAL A 264 -19.22 4.95 -8.85
N CYS A 265 -18.44 6.02 -9.01
CA CYS A 265 -17.80 6.72 -7.90
C CYS A 265 -18.43 8.11 -7.78
N ASP A 266 -19.11 8.38 -6.66
CA ASP A 266 -19.61 9.72 -6.39
C ASP A 266 -18.43 10.61 -5.98
N VAL A 267 -18.17 11.65 -6.77
CA VAL A 267 -17.04 12.56 -6.54
C VAL A 267 -17.16 13.33 -5.23
N THR A 268 -18.36 13.43 -4.65
CA THR A 268 -18.56 14.05 -3.33
C THR A 268 -17.87 13.24 -2.23
N TRP A 269 -17.72 11.91 -2.39
CA TRP A 269 -16.98 11.07 -1.46
C TRP A 269 -15.49 11.40 -1.48
N ILE A 270 -14.89 11.54 -2.67
CA ILE A 270 -13.47 11.93 -2.83
C ILE A 270 -13.26 13.34 -2.27
N ARG A 271 -14.14 14.29 -2.61
CA ARG A 271 -14.11 15.66 -2.09
C ARG A 271 -14.15 15.70 -0.56
N SER A 272 -15.02 14.87 0.04
CA SER A 272 -15.10 14.74 1.50
C SER A 272 -13.78 14.27 2.09
N VAL A 273 -13.15 13.25 1.52
CA VAL A 273 -11.83 12.75 1.97
C VAL A 273 -10.76 13.84 1.86
N VAL A 274 -10.70 14.57 0.74
CA VAL A 274 -9.74 15.67 0.55
C VAL A 274 -9.94 16.76 1.61
N LYS A 275 -11.19 17.14 1.89
CA LYS A 275 -11.52 18.11 2.93
C LYS A 275 -11.07 17.64 4.32
N GLN A 276 -11.38 16.40 4.69
CA GLN A 276 -10.99 15.82 5.98
C GLN A 276 -9.46 15.75 6.13
N CYS A 277 -8.74 15.37 5.08
CA CYS A 277 -7.27 15.35 5.08
C CYS A 277 -6.68 16.77 5.27
N LYS A 278 -7.27 17.77 4.60
CA LYS A 278 -6.88 19.18 4.77
C LYS A 278 -7.12 19.67 6.20
N GLU A 279 -8.27 19.34 6.79
CA GLU A 279 -8.59 19.69 8.19
C GLU A 279 -7.63 19.02 9.19
N ALA A 280 -7.18 17.80 8.90
CA ALA A 280 -6.25 17.04 9.73
C ALA A 280 -4.76 17.32 9.44
N ASN A 281 -4.44 18.18 8.47
CA ASN A 281 -3.08 18.37 7.96
C ASN A 281 -2.37 17.06 7.54
N VAL A 282 -3.12 16.16 6.88
CA VAL A 282 -2.63 14.90 6.33
C VAL A 282 -2.50 15.03 4.81
N PRO A 283 -1.34 14.68 4.20
CA PRO A 283 -1.21 14.68 2.75
C PRO A 283 -2.21 13.70 2.12
N VAL A 284 -2.80 14.11 1.00
CA VAL A 284 -3.74 13.27 0.23
C VAL A 284 -3.34 13.21 -1.24
N PHE A 285 -3.45 12.02 -1.82
CA PHE A 285 -3.24 11.76 -3.24
C PHE A 285 -4.55 11.30 -3.89
N VAL A 286 -5.18 12.18 -4.65
CA VAL A 286 -6.30 11.84 -5.53
C VAL A 286 -5.72 11.17 -6.77
N LYS A 287 -5.88 9.85 -6.84
CA LYS A 287 -5.33 9.05 -7.95
C LYS A 287 -6.14 9.24 -9.22
N GLN A 288 -7.45 9.05 -9.11
CA GLN A 288 -8.39 9.10 -10.24
C GLN A 288 -9.83 9.22 -9.74
N LEU A 289 -10.71 9.81 -10.53
CA LEU A 289 -12.15 9.85 -10.24
C LEU A 289 -12.86 8.51 -10.56
N GLY A 290 -12.20 7.62 -11.29
CA GLY A 290 -12.76 6.36 -11.80
C GLY A 290 -13.33 6.52 -13.21
N ALA A 291 -13.69 5.40 -13.82
CA ALA A 291 -14.22 5.38 -15.19
C ALA A 291 -15.69 5.80 -15.29
N VAL A 292 -16.42 5.81 -14.16
CA VAL A 292 -17.83 6.24 -14.08
C VAL A 292 -18.02 7.23 -12.92
N PRO A 293 -17.40 8.42 -12.98
CA PRO A 293 -17.54 9.43 -11.93
C PRO A 293 -18.91 10.11 -12.01
N ARG A 294 -19.53 10.40 -10.86
CA ARG A 294 -20.84 11.08 -10.76
C ARG A 294 -20.79 12.26 -9.81
N GLY A 295 -21.44 13.38 -10.14
CA GLY A 295 -21.60 14.52 -9.23
C GLY A 295 -22.22 15.77 -9.85
N GLU A 296 -22.70 16.70 -9.02
CA GLU A 296 -23.46 17.89 -9.45
C GLU A 296 -22.64 18.97 -10.17
N PHE A 297 -21.32 19.01 -9.99
CA PHE A 297 -20.43 20.04 -10.56
C PHE A 297 -19.53 19.46 -11.66
N ALA A 298 -20.15 18.92 -12.71
CA ALA A 298 -19.42 18.28 -13.80
C ALA A 298 -18.73 19.29 -14.73
N PRO A 299 -17.50 19.00 -15.21
CA PRO A 299 -16.94 19.70 -16.35
C PRO A 299 -17.76 19.45 -17.63
N ASN A 300 -18.34 18.25 -17.77
CA ASN A 300 -19.26 17.83 -18.84
C ASN A 300 -20.15 16.67 -18.34
N THR A 301 -21.45 16.90 -18.08
CA THR A 301 -22.41 15.81 -17.76
C THR A 301 -22.96 15.17 -19.03
N THR A 302 -23.11 13.85 -19.02
CA THR A 302 -23.89 13.13 -20.04
C THR A 302 -25.17 12.58 -19.44
N GLY A 303 -26.32 12.99 -19.97
CA GLY A 303 -27.63 12.48 -19.52
C GLY A 303 -28.13 13.09 -18.20
N SER A 304 -29.29 12.62 -17.74
CA SER A 304 -29.95 13.08 -16.51
C SER A 304 -29.45 12.39 -15.24
N ASP A 305 -28.50 11.45 -15.33
CA ASP A 305 -28.03 10.60 -14.24
C ASP A 305 -26.79 11.16 -13.50
N GLY A 306 -26.29 12.32 -13.93
CA GLY A 306 -25.19 13.05 -13.29
C GLY A 306 -23.81 12.44 -13.49
N VAL A 307 -23.64 11.49 -14.41
CA VAL A 307 -22.33 10.90 -14.74
C VAL A 307 -21.51 11.87 -15.60
N TRP A 308 -20.23 12.03 -15.29
CA TRP A 308 -19.35 12.91 -16.05
C TRP A 308 -18.73 12.16 -17.23
N SER A 309 -18.62 12.85 -18.36
CA SER A 309 -17.89 12.35 -19.52
C SER A 309 -16.46 12.90 -19.49
N LEU A 310 -15.51 12.00 -19.30
CA LEU A 310 -14.08 12.27 -19.32
C LEU A 310 -13.45 11.61 -20.56
N GLN A 311 -12.41 12.24 -21.10
CA GLN A 311 -11.62 11.70 -22.21
C GLN A 311 -10.71 10.58 -21.72
N ASP A 312 -10.09 10.72 -20.55
CA ASP A 312 -9.32 9.65 -19.94
C ASP A 312 -10.23 8.53 -19.40
N MET A 313 -10.06 7.32 -19.93
CA MET A 313 -10.93 6.17 -19.63
C MET A 313 -10.89 5.67 -18.17
N LYS A 314 -9.89 6.08 -17.37
CA LYS A 314 -9.82 5.75 -15.94
C LYS A 314 -10.19 6.93 -15.04
N GLY A 315 -10.49 8.10 -15.63
CA GLY A 315 -10.69 9.36 -14.93
C GLY A 315 -9.44 9.83 -14.20
N GLY A 316 -8.27 9.58 -14.77
CA GLY A 316 -6.95 9.74 -14.17
C GLY A 316 -6.19 11.02 -14.58
N ASP A 317 -6.72 11.82 -15.51
CA ASP A 317 -6.12 13.09 -15.94
C ASP A 317 -6.65 14.27 -15.10
N PRO A 318 -5.84 14.87 -14.21
CA PRO A 318 -6.28 15.97 -13.35
C PRO A 318 -6.69 17.24 -14.11
N SER A 319 -6.26 17.43 -15.37
CA SER A 319 -6.66 18.59 -16.18
C SER A 319 -8.17 18.60 -16.46
N GLU A 320 -8.81 17.43 -16.44
CA GLU A 320 -10.25 17.26 -16.63
C GLU A 320 -11.07 17.44 -15.34
N TRP A 321 -10.42 17.56 -14.17
CA TRP A 321 -11.12 17.59 -12.87
C TRP A 321 -11.38 19.02 -12.40
N PRO A 322 -12.38 19.26 -11.54
CA PRO A 322 -12.45 20.48 -10.74
C PRO A 322 -11.19 20.71 -9.90
N GLU A 323 -10.79 21.97 -9.71
CA GLU A 323 -9.54 22.36 -9.06
C GLU A 323 -9.37 21.77 -7.66
N ASP A 324 -10.47 21.69 -6.89
CA ASP A 324 -10.48 21.15 -5.52
C ASP A 324 -10.16 19.65 -5.44
N LEU A 325 -10.25 18.92 -6.56
CA LEU A 325 -9.92 17.50 -6.66
C LEU A 325 -8.52 17.26 -7.24
N ARG A 326 -7.83 18.28 -7.74
CA ARG A 326 -6.47 18.17 -8.34
C ARG A 326 -5.37 18.09 -7.29
N VAL A 327 -5.56 17.27 -6.25
CA VAL A 327 -4.64 17.18 -5.11
C VAL A 327 -3.78 15.92 -5.22
N ARG A 328 -2.46 16.09 -5.31
CA ARG A 328 -1.48 15.00 -5.35
C ARG A 328 -0.31 15.33 -4.44
N GLN A 329 -0.41 14.89 -3.19
CA GLN A 329 0.58 15.13 -2.14
C GLN A 329 1.17 13.81 -1.63
N TRP A 330 2.40 13.86 -1.16
CA TRP A 330 3.12 12.74 -0.56
C TRP A 330 3.58 13.11 0.85
N PRO A 331 3.76 12.12 1.74
CA PRO A 331 4.50 12.31 2.98
C PRO A 331 5.95 12.67 2.68
N GLU A 332 6.55 13.45 3.57
CA GLU A 332 7.98 13.65 3.56
C GLU A 332 8.71 12.32 3.82
N VAL A 333 9.80 12.09 3.10
CA VAL A 333 10.71 10.98 3.41
C VAL A 333 11.71 11.51 4.43
N ALA A 334 11.82 10.86 5.58
CA ALA A 334 12.90 11.17 6.52
C ALA A 334 14.24 11.08 5.77
N ALA A 335 15.09 12.11 5.91
CA ALA A 335 16.43 12.05 5.33
C ALA A 335 17.12 10.79 5.87
N THR A 336 17.66 9.97 4.97
CA THR A 336 18.54 8.87 5.36
C THR A 336 19.75 9.51 6.04
N ALA A 337 19.90 9.27 7.36
CA ALA A 337 21.00 9.79 8.16
C ALA A 337 22.35 9.27 7.65
#